data_AF-A0A1B2Z056-F1
#
_entry.id   AF-A0A1B2Z056-F1
#
_cell.length_a   1.000
_cell.length_b   1.000
_cell.length_c   1.000
_cell.angle_alpha   90.00
_cell.angle_beta   90.00
_cell.angle_gamma   90.00
#
_symmetry.space_group_name_H-M   'P 1'
#
loop_
_entity.id
_entity.type
_entity.pdbx_description
1 polymer ?
#
loop_
_entity_poly.entity_id
_entity_poly.type
_entity_poly.pdbx_seq_one_letter_code
_entity_poly.pdbx_strand_id
1 'polypeptide(L)'
;MKNQVIQRRIMKVINTLRGLILAFAAIMIIGCQSGGPTYVMIETDYGNMKVELYDSTPLHKENFIKLTKEAFYDDLLFHRVIKGFMVQV
;
A
#
# COMPACT_ATOMS: atom_id res chain seq x y z
N MET A 1 28.78 13.71 48.54
CA MET A 1 28.91 13.97 47.08
C MET A 1 28.72 12.73 46.18
N LYS A 2 28.98 11.48 46.63
CA LYS A 2 28.87 10.26 45.80
C LYS A 2 27.42 9.94 45.33
N ASN A 3 26.40 10.20 46.16
CA ASN A 3 24.99 9.92 45.83
C ASN A 3 24.45 10.74 44.64
N GLN A 4 24.88 12.00 44.48
CA GLN A 4 24.41 12.88 43.41
C GLN A 4 24.92 12.44 42.02
N VAL A 5 26.12 11.84 41.95
CA VAL A 5 26.69 11.33 40.69
C VAL A 5 26.02 10.02 40.27
N ILE A 6 25.69 9.15 41.23
CA ILE A 6 25.00 7.87 40.98
C ILE A 6 23.58 8.13 40.48
N GLN A 7 22.83 9.04 41.11
CA GLN A 7 21.48 9.42 40.68
C GLN A 7 21.45 9.99 39.25
N ARG A 8 22.45 10.81 38.88
CA ARG A 8 22.60 11.32 37.50
C ARG A 8 22.91 10.22 36.48
N ARG A 9 23.66 9.18 36.86
CA ARG A 9 23.93 8.03 35.98
C ARG A 9 22.70 7.14 35.81
N ILE A 10 21.97 6.88 36.89
CA ILE A 10 20.71 6.11 36.86
C ILE A 10 19.66 6.82 35.98
N MET A 11 19.51 8.14 36.13
CA MET A 11 18.58 8.93 35.34
C MET A 11 18.93 8.92 33.84
N LYS A 12 20.21 8.95 33.49
CA LYS A 12 20.66 8.82 32.10
C LYS A 12 20.32 7.44 31.51
N VAL A 13 20.55 6.37 32.26
CA VAL A 13 20.23 5.00 31.82
C VAL A 13 18.73 4.83 31.59
N ILE A 14 17.89 5.34 32.49
CA ILE A 14 16.42 5.28 32.36
C ILE A 14 15.93 6.06 31.13
N ASN A 15 16.49 7.22 30.85
CA ASN A 15 16.11 8.02 29.69
C ASN A 15 16.56 7.37 28.37
N THR A 16 17.73 6.74 28.33
CA THR A 16 18.19 5.97 27.16
C THR A 16 17.29 4.74 26.94
N LEU A 17 16.90 4.03 28.01
CA LEU A 17 16.01 2.87 27.92
C LEU A 17 14.62 3.26 27.42
N ARG A 18 14.07 4.38 27.91
CA ARG A 18 12.79 4.94 27.44
C ARG A 18 12.84 5.31 25.96
N GLY A 19 13.92 5.93 25.51
CA GLY A 19 14.12 6.24 24.09
C GLY A 19 14.17 4.99 23.21
N LEU A 20 14.85 3.94 23.69
CA LEU A 20 14.94 2.66 22.97
C LEU A 20 13.58 1.95 22.85
N ILE A 21 12.78 1.96 23.92
CA ILE A 21 11.44 1.38 23.95
C ILE A 21 10.49 2.14 23.01
N LEU A 22 10.56 3.48 22.98
CA LEU A 22 9.77 4.31 22.08
C LEU A 22 10.13 4.07 20.60
N ALA A 23 11.41 3.92 20.29
CA ALA A 23 11.87 3.61 18.94
C ALA A 23 11.39 2.22 18.48
N PHE A 24 11.42 1.22 19.37
CA PHE A 24 10.94 -0.13 19.06
C PHE A 24 9.42 -0.18 18.85
N ALA A 25 8.66 0.58 19.63
CA ALA A 25 7.21 0.71 19.45
C ALA A 25 6.83 1.38 18.11
N ALA A 26 7.61 2.36 17.66
CA ALA A 26 7.39 3.02 16.37
C ALA A 26 7.59 2.06 15.17
N ILE A 27 8.55 1.12 15.26
CA ILE A 27 8.82 0.14 14.20
C ILE A 27 7.66 -0.84 14.02
N MET A 28 6.97 -1.22 15.10
CA MET A 28 5.83 -2.15 15.05
C MET A 28 4.60 -1.56 14.33
N ILE A 29 4.43 -0.24 14.34
CA ILE A 29 3.31 0.45 13.67
C ILE A 29 3.48 0.46 12.14
N ILE A 30 4.73 0.36 11.65
CA ILE A 30 5.03 0.37 10.21
C ILE A 30 4.79 -1.01 9.57
N GLY A 31 4.73 -2.08 10.38
CA GLY A 31 4.76 -3.48 9.92
C GLY A 31 3.44 -4.11 9.47
N CYS A 32 2.33 -3.37 9.39
CA CYS A 32 1.05 -3.95 8.98
C CYS A 32 0.43 -3.18 7.82
N GLN A 33 0.57 -3.71 6.61
CA GLN A 33 -0.30 -3.38 5.48
C GLN A 33 -0.84 -4.68 4.89
N SER A 34 -1.89 -5.24 5.51
CA SER A 34 -2.77 -6.16 4.80
C SER A 34 -3.86 -5.33 4.14
N GLY A 35 -3.55 -4.78 2.96
CA GLY A 35 -4.57 -4.16 2.12
C GLY A 35 -5.60 -5.20 1.71
N GLY A 36 -6.89 -4.88 1.84
CA GLY A 36 -7.94 -5.73 1.28
C GLY A 36 -7.85 -5.81 -0.26
N PRO A 37 -8.58 -6.75 -0.89
CA PRO A 37 -8.58 -6.88 -2.34
C PRO A 37 -9.02 -5.57 -3.00
N THR A 38 -8.28 -5.16 -4.03
CA THR A 38 -8.55 -3.93 -4.77
C THR A 38 -9.37 -4.27 -6.00
N TYR A 39 -10.50 -3.58 -6.19
CA TYR A 39 -11.38 -3.80 -7.33
C TYR A 39 -11.45 -2.55 -8.21
N VAL A 40 -11.57 -2.78 -9.53
CA VAL A 40 -11.87 -1.75 -10.52
C VAL A 40 -13.14 -2.15 -11.28
N MET A 41 -14.02 -1.18 -11.51
CA MET A 41 -15.23 -1.34 -12.31
C MET A 41 -14.94 -0.83 -13.73
N ILE A 42 -15.11 -1.69 -14.73
CA ILE A 42 -15.03 -1.29 -16.14
C ILE A 42 -16.47 -1.26 -16.65
N GLU A 43 -16.93 -0.06 -17.01
CA GLU A 43 -18.27 0.17 -17.56
C GLU A 43 -18.17 0.17 -19.09
N THR A 44 -19.07 -0.58 -19.73
CA THR A 44 -19.13 -0.69 -21.19
C THR A 44 -20.59 -0.70 -21.64
N ASP A 45 -20.83 -0.46 -22.92
CA ASP A 45 -22.17 -0.56 -23.52
C ASP A 45 -22.80 -1.97 -23.37
N TYR A 46 -21.98 -3.00 -23.15
CA TYR A 46 -22.41 -4.37 -22.95
C TYR A 46 -22.59 -4.76 -21.48
N GLY A 47 -22.35 -3.81 -20.56
CA GLY A 47 -22.50 -3.98 -19.12
C GLY A 47 -21.20 -3.79 -18.34
N ASN A 48 -21.28 -4.05 -17.04
CA ASN A 48 -20.26 -3.72 -16.05
C ASN A 48 -19.40 -4.95 -15.72
N MET A 49 -18.08 -4.83 -15.83
CA MET A 49 -17.10 -5.87 -15.50
C MET A 49 -16.28 -5.49 -14.27
N LYS A 50 -16.39 -6.28 -13.19
CA LYS A 50 -15.63 -6.05 -11.95
C LYS A 50 -14.35 -6.87 -11.97
N VAL A 51 -13.22 -6.19 -11.88
CA VAL A 51 -11.88 -6.80 -11.97
C VAL A 51 -11.15 -6.67 -10.63
N GLU A 52 -10.56 -7.75 -10.14
CA GLU A 52 -9.70 -7.75 -8.96
C GLU A 52 -8.23 -7.57 -9.35
N LEU A 53 -7.53 -6.66 -8.67
CA LEU A 53 -6.11 -6.40 -8.87
C LEU A 53 -5.27 -7.07 -7.79
N TYR A 54 -4.53 -8.09 -8.19
CA TYR A 54 -3.67 -8.90 -7.33
C TYR A 54 -2.40 -8.14 -6.92
N ASP A 55 -1.93 -8.40 -5.69
CA ASP A 55 -0.71 -7.79 -5.14
C ASP A 55 0.59 -8.43 -5.64
N SER A 56 0.50 -9.52 -6.42
CA SER A 56 1.66 -10.20 -7.01
C SER A 56 2.38 -9.36 -8.08
N THR A 57 1.70 -8.36 -8.65
CA THR A 57 2.23 -7.49 -9.71
C THR A 57 2.10 -6.00 -9.35
N PRO A 58 2.78 -5.53 -8.27
CA PRO A 58 2.52 -4.23 -7.64
C PRO A 58 2.71 -3.05 -8.60
N LEU A 59 3.77 -3.06 -9.42
CA LEU A 59 4.04 -1.96 -10.35
C LEU A 59 2.96 -1.86 -11.45
N HIS A 60 2.45 -2.98 -11.94
CA HIS A 60 1.37 -2.98 -12.93
C HIS A 60 0.04 -2.56 -12.32
N LYS A 61 -0.25 -3.03 -11.10
CA LYS A 61 -1.42 -2.61 -10.32
C LYS A 61 -1.41 -1.10 -10.09
N GLU A 62 -0.29 -0.54 -9.63
CA GLU A 62 -0.15 0.89 -9.39
C GLU A 62 -0.32 1.71 -10.69
N ASN A 63 0.33 1.29 -11.77
CA ASN A 63 0.21 1.98 -13.06
C ASN A 63 -1.23 1.94 -13.61
N PHE A 64 -1.89 0.79 -13.51
CA PHE A 64 -3.28 0.65 -13.96
C PHE A 64 -4.22 1.55 -13.15
N ILE A 65 -4.11 1.53 -11.81
CA ILE A 65 -4.89 2.40 -10.92
C ILE A 65 -4.64 3.87 -11.24
N LYS A 66 -3.38 4.26 -11.49
CA LYS A 66 -3.02 5.62 -11.85
C LYS A 66 -3.72 6.04 -13.14
N LEU A 67 -3.60 5.26 -14.21
CA LEU A 67 -4.22 5.56 -15.50
C LEU A 67 -5.75 5.61 -15.42
N THR A 68 -6.38 4.72 -14.63
CA THR A 68 -7.83 4.79 -14.37
C THR A 68 -8.21 6.11 -13.69
N LYS A 69 -7.46 6.56 -12.67
CA LYS A 69 -7.75 7.84 -11.99
C LYS A 69 -7.53 9.06 -12.88
N GLU A 70 -6.68 8.94 -13.88
CA GLU A 70 -6.41 9.97 -14.89
C GLU A 70 -7.42 9.93 -16.06
N ALA A 71 -8.48 9.10 -15.96
CA ALA A 71 -9.50 8.93 -17.00
C ALA A 71 -8.90 8.49 -18.36
N PHE A 72 -7.74 7.83 -18.34
CA PHE A 72 -7.03 7.47 -19.58
C PHE A 72 -7.80 6.43 -20.42
N TYR A 73 -8.59 5.57 -19.77
CA TYR A 73 -9.32 4.49 -20.42
C TYR A 73 -10.74 4.89 -20.85
N ASP A 74 -11.17 6.10 -20.54
CA ASP A 74 -12.52 6.57 -20.85
C ASP A 74 -12.66 6.71 -22.38
N ASP A 75 -13.82 6.31 -22.90
CA ASP A 75 -14.16 6.30 -24.33
C ASP A 75 -13.23 5.47 -25.24
N LEU A 76 -12.38 4.60 -24.69
CA LEU A 76 -11.58 3.68 -25.48
C LEU A 76 -12.37 2.45 -25.95
N LEU A 77 -12.13 2.06 -27.20
CA LEU A 77 -12.74 0.88 -27.81
C LEU A 77 -11.82 -0.34 -27.66
N PHE A 78 -12.42 -1.51 -27.47
CA PHE A 78 -11.72 -2.79 -27.66
C PHE A 78 -11.44 -3.00 -29.16
N HIS A 79 -10.31 -2.51 -29.66
CA HIS A 79 -9.98 -2.56 -31.08
C HIS A 79 -9.66 -3.98 -31.60
N ARG A 80 -9.41 -4.94 -30.69
CA ARG A 80 -9.13 -6.32 -31.06
C ARG A 80 -9.93 -7.30 -30.21
N VAL A 81 -10.77 -8.09 -30.89
CA VAL A 81 -11.64 -9.12 -30.30
C VAL A 81 -11.39 -10.44 -31.00
N ILE A 82 -10.88 -11.44 -30.28
CA ILE A 82 -10.69 -12.80 -30.78
C ILE A 82 -11.57 -13.75 -29.97
N LYS A 83 -12.58 -14.33 -30.64
CA LYS A 83 -13.55 -15.23 -30.01
C LYS A 83 -12.85 -16.44 -29.38
N GLY A 84 -13.11 -16.67 -28.10
CA GLY A 84 -12.52 -17.78 -27.34
C GLY A 84 -11.08 -17.55 -26.87
N PHE A 85 -10.54 -16.33 -27.02
CA PHE A 85 -9.19 -16.01 -26.58
C PHE A 85 -9.14 -14.75 -25.71
N MET A 86 -9.20 -13.55 -26.32
CA MET A 86 -9.11 -12.30 -25.56
C MET A 86 -9.74 -11.11 -26.28
N VAL A 87 -10.00 -10.06 -25.49
CA VAL A 87 -10.33 -8.71 -25.94
C VAL A 87 -9.21 -7.76 -25.50
N GLN A 88 -8.84 -6.81 -26.35
CA GLN A 88 -7.74 -5.89 -26.13
C GLN A 88 -8.14 -4.47 -26.58
N VAL A 89 -7.82 -3.50 -25.71
CA VAL A 89 -7.94 -2.04 -25.91
C VAL A 89 -6.69 -1.49 -26.58
#